data_AF-A0A954M7P5-F1
#
_entry.id   AF-A0A954M7P5-F1
#
_cell.length_a   1.000
_cell.length_b   1.000
_cell.length_c   1.000
_cell.angle_alpha   90.00
_cell.angle_beta   90.00
_cell.angle_gamma   90.00
#
_symmetry.space_group_name_H-M   'P 1'
#
loop_
_entity.id
_entity.type
_entity.pdbx_description
1 polymer ?
#
loop_
_entity_poly.entity_id
_entity_poly.type
_entity_poly.pdbx_seq_one_letter_code
_entity_poly.pdbx_strand_id
1 'polypeptide(L)'
;CTFCCVDTITARTAIWRSVHKQTKFWADARLQAETLRLLTATDPGSRQHYPNTLFPQPQSQPGPCTAKSTIYTATLAAGFLVHQLTRWLRGIPCDRDQLLNLLASELIETEAG
;
A
#
# COMPACT_ATOMS: atom_id res chain seq x y z
N CYS A 1 -5.13 12.43 -7.31
CA CYS A 1 -4.75 11.11 -6.78
C CYS A 1 -3.43 11.27 -6.05
N THR A 2 -3.17 10.45 -5.02
CA THR A 2 -1.90 10.47 -4.28
C THR A 2 -1.36 9.05 -4.19
N PHE A 3 -0.09 8.87 -4.54
CA PHE A 3 0.66 7.62 -4.37
C PHE A 3 1.69 7.82 -3.26
N CYS A 4 1.63 7.00 -2.21
CA CYS A 4 2.49 7.07 -1.04
C CYS A 4 3.47 5.90 -1.04
N CYS A 5 4.71 6.16 -1.43
CA CYS A 5 5.76 5.15 -1.59
C CYS A 5 7.00 5.46 -0.73
N VAL A 6 6.84 6.24 0.35
CA VAL A 6 7.91 6.59 1.30
C VAL A 6 8.27 5.39 2.18
N ASP A 7 9.47 5.32 2.72
CA ASP A 7 9.97 4.14 3.45
C ASP A 7 9.57 4.07 4.94
N THR A 8 9.08 5.16 5.53
CA THR A 8 8.75 5.19 6.97
C THR A 8 7.25 5.39 7.27
N ILE A 9 6.74 4.70 8.29
CA ILE A 9 5.36 4.89 8.79
C ILE A 9 5.14 6.33 9.28
N THR A 10 6.16 6.96 9.87
CA THR A 10 6.09 8.36 10.31
C THR A 10 5.83 9.31 9.14
N ALA A 11 6.56 9.15 8.02
CA ALA A 11 6.31 9.94 6.82
C ALA A 11 4.92 9.67 6.22
N ARG A 12 4.50 8.40 6.13
CA ARG A 12 3.14 8.05 5.66
C ARG A 12 2.06 8.72 6.50
N THR A 13 2.19 8.67 7.82
CA THR A 13 1.27 9.30 8.77
C THR A 13 1.20 10.82 8.56
N ALA A 14 2.35 11.48 8.42
CA ALA A 14 2.41 12.92 8.20
C ALA A 14 1.75 13.33 6.87
N ILE A 15 2.03 12.60 5.79
CA ILE A 15 1.43 12.85 4.48
C ILE A 15 -0.08 12.63 4.55
N TRP A 16 -0.54 11.51 5.10
CA TRP A 16 -1.97 11.21 5.23
C TRP A 16 -2.71 12.31 5.98
N ARG A 17 -2.23 12.71 7.17
CA ARG A 17 -2.84 13.81 7.94
C ARG A 17 -2.96 15.10 7.14
N SER A 18 -1.99 15.40 6.28
CA SER A 18 -1.94 16.62 5.48
C SER A 18 -2.87 16.60 4.27
N VAL A 19 -3.00 15.47 3.57
CA VAL A 19 -3.64 15.44 2.23
C VAL A 19 -4.88 14.55 2.12
N HIS A 20 -5.21 13.71 3.11
CA HIS A 20 -6.30 12.72 3.00
C HIS A 20 -7.68 13.32 2.67
N LYS A 21 -7.97 14.55 3.14
CA LYS A 21 -9.23 15.25 2.85
C LYS A 21 -9.29 15.82 1.43
N GLN A 22 -8.13 16.07 0.82
CA GLN A 22 -8.02 16.72 -0.50
C GLN A 22 -7.91 15.70 -1.62
N THR A 23 -7.29 14.54 -1.35
CA THR A 23 -7.16 13.48 -2.34
C THR A 23 -8.43 12.63 -2.38
N LYS A 24 -8.94 12.34 -3.58
CA LYS A 24 -10.06 11.40 -3.78
C LYS A 24 -9.61 9.94 -3.87
N PHE A 25 -8.38 9.73 -4.34
CA PHE A 25 -7.73 8.44 -4.47
C PHE A 25 -6.41 8.46 -3.70
N TRP A 26 -6.24 7.56 -2.76
CA TRP A 26 -5.00 7.34 -2.04
C TRP A 26 -4.55 5.90 -2.25
N ALA A 27 -3.29 5.70 -2.60
CA ALA A 27 -2.69 4.38 -2.70
C ALA A 27 -1.31 4.38 -2.03
N ASP A 28 -1.03 3.37 -1.22
CA ASP A 28 0.15 3.23 -0.38
C ASP A 28 0.78 1.85 -0.62
N ALA A 29 2.03 1.83 -1.06
CA ALA A 29 2.81 0.59 -1.20
C ALA A 29 3.88 0.50 -0.12
N ARG A 30 3.98 -0.68 0.49
CA ARG A 30 4.96 -1.04 1.53
C ARG A 30 5.69 -2.30 1.10
N LEU A 31 7.01 -2.24 1.18
CA LEU A 31 7.89 -3.35 0.81
C LEU A 31 8.57 -3.88 2.06
N GLN A 32 8.60 -5.20 2.22
CA GLN A 32 9.44 -5.89 3.19
C GLN A 32 10.04 -7.11 2.51
N ALA A 33 11.30 -6.99 2.06
CA ALA A 33 11.92 -7.95 1.15
C ALA A 33 11.02 -8.24 -0.06
N GLU A 34 10.52 -9.47 -0.21
CA GLU A 34 9.67 -9.92 -1.32
C GLU A 34 8.19 -10.02 -0.93
N THR A 35 7.82 -9.44 0.21
CA THR A 35 6.44 -9.23 0.61
C THR A 35 6.04 -7.79 0.35
N LEU A 36 4.95 -7.62 -0.40
CA LEU A 36 4.35 -6.34 -0.76
C LEU A 36 3.03 -6.21 0.00
N ARG A 37 2.79 -5.04 0.60
CA ARG A 37 1.45 -4.67 1.07
C ARG A 37 0.99 -3.42 0.35
N LEU A 38 -0.20 -3.47 -0.22
CA LEU A 38 -0.80 -2.41 -1.02
C LEU A 38 -2.11 -2.01 -0.37
N LEU A 39 -2.25 -0.72 -0.09
CA LEU A 39 -3.38 -0.16 0.62
C LEU A 39 -4.01 0.93 -0.24
N THR A 40 -5.30 0.82 -0.50
CA THR A 40 -6.04 1.81 -1.30
C THR A 40 -7.18 2.39 -0.48
N ALA A 41 -7.30 3.72 -0.44
CA ALA A 41 -8.38 4.42 0.24
C ALA A 41 -9.09 5.37 -0.73
N THR A 42 -10.32 4.99 -1.12
CA THR A 42 -11.14 5.68 -2.13
C THR A 42 -12.56 5.93 -1.66
N ASP A 43 -13.15 4.98 -0.92
CA ASP A 43 -14.49 5.03 -0.32
C ASP A 43 -14.45 5.25 1.22
N PRO A 44 -15.58 5.51 1.89
CA PRO A 44 -15.62 5.72 3.33
C PRO A 44 -15.04 4.57 4.16
N GLY A 45 -15.31 3.31 3.77
CA GLY A 45 -14.86 2.13 4.51
C GLY A 45 -13.34 1.95 4.41
N SER A 46 -12.77 2.06 3.22
CA SER A 46 -11.32 2.00 3.04
C SER A 46 -10.59 3.18 3.71
N ARG A 47 -11.21 4.37 3.75
CA ARG A 47 -10.66 5.54 4.46
C ARG A 47 -10.71 5.41 5.98
N GLN A 48 -11.69 4.69 6.53
CA GLN A 48 -11.72 4.34 7.96
C GLN A 48 -10.69 3.26 8.29
N HIS A 49 -10.46 2.31 7.37
CA HIS A 49 -9.46 1.25 7.53
C HIS A 49 -8.02 1.76 7.50
N TYR A 50 -7.67 2.61 6.53
CA TYR A 50 -6.28 3.01 6.27
C TYR A 50 -5.51 3.52 7.51
N PRO A 51 -6.05 4.44 8.34
CA PRO A 51 -5.37 4.91 9.55
C PRO A 51 -5.01 3.81 10.54
N ASN A 52 -5.81 2.73 10.61
CA ASN A 52 -5.57 1.57 11.47
C ASN A 52 -4.42 0.69 10.95
N THR A 53 -3.75 1.08 9.88
CA THR A 53 -2.54 0.43 9.37
C THR A 53 -1.27 1.23 9.65
N LEU A 54 -1.40 2.46 10.20
CA LEU A 54 -0.31 3.40 10.46
C LEU A 54 0.30 3.20 11.86
N PHE A 55 0.45 1.96 12.29
CA PHE A 55 1.15 1.63 13.52
C PHE A 55 2.63 1.37 13.24
N PRO A 56 3.54 1.74 14.18
CA PRO A 56 4.93 1.33 14.08
C PRO A 56 4.98 -0.20 14.02
N GLN A 57 5.56 -0.78 12.96
CA GLN A 57 5.83 -2.21 12.95
C GLN A 57 6.78 -2.53 14.12
N PRO A 58 6.44 -3.50 15.00
CA PRO A 58 7.38 -3.96 16.00
C PRO A 58 8.53 -4.66 15.26
N GLN A 59 9.69 -4.01 15.23
CA GLN A 59 10.98 -4.55 14.80
C GLN A 59 10.94 -5.35 13.49
N SER A 60 10.96 -4.63 12.37
CA SER A 60 11.50 -5.18 11.14
C SER A 60 12.91 -5.72 11.43
N GLN A 61 13.11 -7.03 11.20
CA GLN A 61 14.43 -7.64 11.22
C GLN A 61 15.36 -6.80 10.33
N PRO A 62 16.47 -6.26 10.85
CA PRO A 62 17.41 -5.50 10.05
C PRO A 62 18.09 -6.44 9.06
N GLY A 63 17.54 -6.52 7.86
CA GLY A 63 18.20 -7.08 6.69
C GLY A 63 18.21 -6.01 5.61
N PRO A 64 19.35 -5.69 4.98
CA PRO A 64 19.33 -4.85 3.79
C PRO A 64 18.39 -5.52 2.78
N CYS A 65 17.37 -4.78 2.34
CA CYS A 65 16.64 -5.17 1.14
C CYS A 65 17.71 -5.25 0.05
N THR A 66 18.02 -6.46 -0.43
CA THR A 66 19.09 -6.60 -1.43
C THR A 66 18.69 -5.75 -2.62
N ALA A 67 19.59 -4.88 -3.10
CA ALA A 67 19.27 -3.86 -4.11
C ALA A 67 18.58 -4.46 -5.37
N LYS A 68 18.87 -5.73 -5.69
CA LYS A 68 18.22 -6.48 -6.78
C LYS A 68 16.75 -6.82 -6.49
N SER A 69 16.44 -7.32 -5.29
CA SER A 69 15.04 -7.60 -4.93
C SER A 69 14.23 -6.32 -4.86
N THR A 70 14.81 -5.19 -4.44
CA THR A 70 14.10 -3.89 -4.39
C THR A 70 13.60 -3.41 -5.75
N ILE A 71 14.35 -3.62 -6.84
CA ILE A 71 13.99 -3.07 -8.16
C ILE A 71 12.73 -3.75 -8.72
N TYR A 72 12.70 -5.08 -8.74
CA TYR A 72 11.57 -5.78 -9.35
C TYR A 72 10.32 -5.76 -8.46
N THR A 73 10.49 -5.85 -7.13
CA THR A 73 9.40 -5.74 -6.15
C THR A 73 8.73 -4.36 -6.20
N ALA A 74 9.51 -3.28 -6.30
CA ALA A 74 8.99 -1.93 -6.46
C ALA A 74 8.24 -1.75 -7.79
N THR A 75 8.73 -2.37 -8.87
CA THR A 75 8.07 -2.33 -10.19
C THR A 75 6.72 -3.05 -10.15
N LEU A 76 6.67 -4.23 -9.53
CA LEU A 76 5.41 -4.96 -9.32
C LEU A 76 4.44 -4.14 -8.47
N ALA A 77 4.88 -3.61 -7.33
CA ALA A 77 4.06 -2.76 -6.47
C ALA A 77 3.49 -1.56 -7.24
N ALA A 78 4.32 -0.85 -8.03
CA ALA A 78 3.86 0.26 -8.86
C ALA A 78 2.79 -0.18 -9.87
N GLY A 79 2.97 -1.33 -10.52
CA GLY A 79 1.99 -1.92 -11.42
C GLY A 79 0.64 -2.15 -10.75
N PHE A 80 0.63 -2.71 -9.55
CA PHE A 80 -0.61 -2.90 -8.79
C PHE A 80 -1.24 -1.57 -8.33
N LEU A 81 -0.45 -0.58 -7.90
CA LEU A 81 -1.00 0.74 -7.55
C LEU A 81 -1.68 1.41 -8.76
N VAL A 82 -1.09 1.29 -9.95
CA VAL A 82 -1.67 1.78 -11.21
C VAL A 82 -2.91 0.97 -11.60
N HIS A 83 -2.92 -0.34 -11.33
CA HIS A 83 -4.10 -1.17 -11.51
C HIS A 83 -5.27 -0.69 -10.64
N GLN A 84 -5.04 -0.39 -9.35
CA GLN A 84 -6.06 0.18 -8.46
C GLN A 84 -6.56 1.54 -8.95
N LEU A 85 -5.66 2.42 -9.42
CA LEU A 85 -6.06 3.69 -10.03
C LEU A 85 -6.97 3.46 -11.26
N THR A 86 -6.63 2.49 -12.10
CA THR A 86 -7.40 2.17 -13.31
C THR A 86 -8.79 1.64 -12.97
N ARG A 87 -8.91 0.77 -11.94
CA ARG A 87 -10.21 0.33 -11.41
C ARG A 87 -11.03 1.50 -10.91
N TRP A 88 -10.43 2.37 -10.11
CA TRP A 88 -11.09 3.56 -9.56
C TRP A 88 -11.61 4.50 -10.66
N LEU A 89 -10.79 4.81 -11.67
CA LEU A 89 -11.19 5.67 -12.79
C LEU A 89 -12.36 5.08 -13.61
N ARG A 90 -12.52 3.76 -13.59
CA ARG A 90 -13.58 3.03 -14.29
C ARG A 90 -14.82 2.75 -13.42
N GLY A 91 -14.84 3.23 -12.17
CA GLY A 91 -15.94 2.95 -11.23
C GLY A 91 -15.99 1.49 -10.76
N ILE A 92 -14.90 0.73 -10.92
CA ILE A 92 -14.76 -0.62 -10.38
C ILE A 92 -14.30 -0.48 -8.93
N PRO A 93 -14.85 -1.28 -7.97
CA PRO A 93 -14.37 -1.29 -6.59
C PRO A 93 -12.84 -1.43 -6.52
N CYS A 94 -12.20 -0.84 -5.51
CA CYS A 94 -10.78 -1.00 -5.28
C CYS A 94 -10.53 -1.98 -4.14
N ASP A 95 -9.40 -2.66 -4.16
CA ASP A 95 -9.01 -3.53 -3.04
C ASP A 95 -8.34 -2.66 -2.00
N ARG A 96 -8.94 -2.60 -0.81
CA ARG A 96 -8.51 -1.69 0.26
C ARG A 96 -7.19 -2.10 0.92
N ASP A 97 -6.87 -3.39 0.91
CA ASP A 97 -5.71 -3.99 1.58
C ASP A 97 -5.34 -5.33 0.93
N GLN A 98 -4.26 -5.35 0.17
CA GLN A 98 -3.72 -6.52 -0.51
C GLN A 98 -2.34 -6.85 0.04
N LEU A 99 -2.11 -8.12 0.35
CA LEU A 99 -0.81 -8.67 0.70
C LEU A 99 -0.36 -9.62 -0.41
N LEU A 100 0.80 -9.35 -1.00
CA LEU A 100 1.40 -10.19 -2.03
C LEU A 100 2.73 -10.72 -1.51
N ASN A 101 2.82 -12.04 -1.35
CA ASN A 101 4.04 -12.74 -1.01
C ASN A 101 4.63 -13.36 -2.27
N LEU A 102 5.68 -12.74 -2.82
CA LEU A 102 6.28 -13.18 -4.07
C LEU A 102 7.08 -14.48 -3.92
N LEU A 103 7.62 -14.74 -2.72
CA LEU A 103 8.31 -16.00 -2.41
C LEU A 103 7.34 -17.18 -2.45
N ALA A 104 6.14 -17.01 -1.87
CA ALA A 104 5.10 -18.03 -1.86
C ALA A 104 4.21 -18.00 -3.12
N SER A 105 4.31 -16.95 -3.94
CA SER A 105 3.39 -16.67 -5.05
C SER A 105 1.92 -16.58 -4.61
N GLU A 106 1.66 -15.91 -3.48
CA GLU A 106 0.33 -15.79 -2.88
C GLU A 106 -0.16 -14.33 -2.89
N LEU A 107 -1.43 -14.13 -3.21
CA LEU A 107 -2.14 -12.86 -3.09
C LEU A 107 -3.32 -13.03 -2.14
N ILE A 108 -3.36 -12.21 -1.09
CA ILE A 108 -4.42 -12.21 -0.07
C ILE A 108 -5.06 -10.84 -0.03
N GLU A 109 -6.39 -10.81 -0.01
CA GLU A 109 -7.19 -9.61 0.25
C GLU A 109 -7.68 -9.64 1.69
N THR A 110 -7.43 -8.57 2.44
CA THR A 110 -7.91 -8.50 3.83
C THR A 110 -9.35 -7.99 3.82
N GLU A 111 -10.32 -8.92 3.91
CA GLU A 111 -11.75 -8.63 3.87
C GLU A 111 -12.21 -7.62 4.92
N ALA A 112 -13.26 -6.89 4.57
CA ALA A 112 -14.00 -5.97 5.43
C ALA A 112 -14.89 -6.72 6.41
N GLY A 113 -14.34 -6.99 7.60
CA GLY A 113 -15.14 -7.02 8.82
C GLY A 113 -15.70 -5.63 9.14
#